data_AF-A0A962UWM1-F1
#
_entry.id   AF-A0A962UWM1-F1
#
_cell.length_a   1.000
_cell.length_b   1.000
_cell.length_c   1.000
_cell.angle_alpha   90.00
_cell.angle_beta   90.00
_cell.angle_gamma   90.00
#
_symmetry.space_group_name_H-M   'P 1'
#
loop_
_entity.id
_entity.type
_entity.pdbx_description
1 polymer ?
#
loop_
_entity_poly.entity_id
_entity_poly.type
_entity_poly.pdbx_seq_one_letter_code
_entity_poly.pdbx_strand_id
1 'polypeptide(L)' 'MRNFKLVICIENSDYPASLEKRKIYELIPDPAAEKLGQVRIIDESGEDYLYPTTLFIEANFPKSVQTAVIEAT' A
#
# COMPACT_ATOMS: atom_id res chain seq x y z
N MET A 1 -5.97 8.98 16.27
CA MET A 1 -6.51 8.40 15.03
C MET A 1 -5.34 8.08 14.12
N ARG A 2 -5.10 6.81 13.78
CA ARG A 2 -4.10 6.48 12.76
C ARG A 2 -4.59 7.05 11.43
N ASN A 3 -3.77 7.86 10.79
CA ASN A 3 -4.06 8.40 9.47
C ASN A 3 -3.52 7.37 8.46
N PHE A 4 -4.37 6.42 8.09
CA PHE A 4 -4.01 5.36 7.16
C PHE A 4 -3.98 5.92 5.75
N LYS A 5 -2.88 5.67 5.03
CA LYS A 5 -2.85 5.87 3.58
C LYS A 5 -3.03 4.51 2.94
N LEU A 6 -3.86 4.46 1.91
CA LEU A 6 -4.12 3.25 1.14
C LEU A 6 -3.58 3.45 -0.27
N VAL A 7 -3.09 2.36 -0.86
CA VAL A 7 -2.66 2.34 -2.25
C VAL A 7 -3.23 1.14 -2.97
N ILE A 8 -3.38 1.23 -4.29
CA ILE A 8 -3.76 0.11 -5.14
C ILE A 8 -2.52 -0.34 -5.92
N CYS A 9 -2.20 -1.62 -5.87
CA CYS A 9 -1.17 -2.21 -6.73
C CYS A 9 -1.66 -2.24 -8.17
N ILE A 10 -1.00 -1.54 -9.09
CA ILE A 10 -1.34 -1.53 -10.52
C ILE A 10 -0.44 -2.45 -11.35
N GLU A 11 0.70 -2.85 -10.80
CA GLU A 11 1.66 -3.74 -11.44
C GLU A 11 2.40 -4.57 -10.40
N ASN A 12 2.60 -5.86 -10.67
CA ASN A 12 3.26 -6.81 -9.76
C ASN A 12 4.16 -7.82 -10.49
N SER A 13 4.47 -7.64 -11.77
CA SER A 13 5.22 -8.62 -12.57
C SER A 13 6.57 -9.02 -11.96
N ASP A 14 7.24 -8.08 -11.27
CA ASP A 14 8.50 -8.34 -10.57
C ASP A 14 8.32 -8.91 -9.15
N TYR A 15 7.09 -8.85 -8.60
CA TYR A 15 6.74 -9.25 -7.24
C TYR A 15 5.44 -10.09 -7.17
N PRO A 16 5.25 -11.13 -8.02
CA PRO A 16 3.97 -11.83 -8.13
C PRO A 16 3.62 -12.67 -6.89
N ALA A 17 4.60 -12.97 -6.03
CA ALA A 17 4.40 -13.71 -4.79
C ALA A 17 4.08 -12.80 -3.59
N SER A 18 4.39 -11.50 -3.68
CA SER A 18 4.24 -10.55 -2.57
C SER A 18 3.11 -9.56 -2.79
N LEU A 19 2.77 -9.27 -4.06
CA LEU A 19 1.75 -8.31 -4.44
C LEU A 19 0.71 -8.95 -5.36
N GLU A 20 -0.55 -8.59 -5.15
CA GLU A 20 -1.70 -8.93 -5.99
C GLU A 20 -2.15 -7.68 -6.77
N LYS A 21 -2.20 -7.82 -8.09
CA LYS A 21 -2.61 -6.73 -8.98
C LYS A 21 -4.08 -6.33 -8.72
N ARG A 22 -4.32 -5.03 -8.50
CA ARG A 22 -5.59 -4.35 -8.17
C ARG A 22 -6.04 -4.52 -6.72
N LYS A 23 -5.24 -5.17 -5.87
CA LYS A 23 -5.49 -5.22 -4.42
C LYS A 23 -5.14 -3.88 -3.76
N ILE A 24 -5.85 -3.56 -2.69
CA ILE A 24 -5.60 -2.40 -1.84
C ILE A 24 -4.66 -2.82 -0.71
N TYR A 25 -3.65 -1.99 -0.46
CA TYR A 25 -2.67 -2.21 0.60
C TYR A 25 -2.55 -0.99 1.52
N GLU A 26 -2.12 -1.24 2.76
CA GLU A 26 -1.77 -0.18 3.71
C GLU A 26 -0.38 0.38 3.39
N LEU A 27 -0.28 1.71 3.33
CA LEU A 27 0.95 2.44 3.14
C LEU A 27 1.39 3.11 4.44
N ILE A 28 2.61 2.80 4.86
CA ILE A 28 3.28 3.42 6.00
C ILE A 28 4.08 4.63 5.48
N PRO A 29 3.84 5.85 6.00
CA PRO A 29 4.65 7.01 5.64
C PRO A 29 6.13 6.79 5.99
N ASP A 30 7.00 6.83 4.98
CA ASP A 30 8.45 6.67 5.15
C ASP A 30 9.19 7.68 4.26
N PRO A 31 9.51 8.88 4.79
CA PRO A 31 10.20 9.91 4.03
C PRO A 31 11.60 9.51 3.55
N ALA A 32 12.23 8.50 4.16
CA ALA A 32 13.53 8.01 3.72
C ALA A 32 13.38 7.12 2.48
N ALA A 33 12.40 6.21 2.50
CA ALA A 33 12.07 5.38 1.34
C ALA A 33 11.56 6.21 0.15
N GLU A 34 10.73 7.22 0.41
CA GLU A 34 10.19 8.11 -0.64
C GLU A 34 11.31 8.81 -1.42
N LYS A 35 12.38 9.24 -0.74
CA LYS A 35 13.56 9.84 -1.39
C LYS A 35 14.30 8.88 -2.33
N LEU A 36 14.12 7.58 -2.14
CA LEU A 36 14.68 6.51 -2.98
C LEU A 36 13.66 6.02 -4.03
N GLY A 37 12.51 6.68 -4.15
CA GLY A 37 11.44 6.26 -5.07
C GLY A 37 10.71 5.01 -4.60
N GLN A 38 10.76 4.69 -3.31
CA GLN A 38 10.11 3.54 -2.71
C GLN A 38 8.96 3.92 -1.77
N VAL A 39 8.04 2.97 -1.56
CA VAL A 39 6.95 3.04 -0.59
C VAL A 39 7.02 1.85 0.35
N ARG A 40 6.68 2.06 1.62
CA ARG A 40 6.59 1.02 2.64
C ARG A 40 5.15 0.51 2.72
N ILE A 41 4.96 -0.76 2.38
CA ILE A 41 3.65 -1.41 2.24
C ILE A 41 3.57 -2.58 3.21
N ILE A 42 2.44 -2.71 3.91
CA ILE A 42 2.11 -3.92 4.67
C ILE A 42 1.47 -4.91 3.71
N ASP A 43 2.06 -6.10 3.58
CA ASP A 43 1.51 -7.16 2.73
C ASP A 43 0.56 -8.11 3.50
N GLU A 44 0.17 -9.22 2.89
CA GLU A 44 -0.77 -10.20 3.47
C GLU A 44 -0.24 -10.92 4.71
N SER A 45 1.07 -10.93 4.91
CA SER A 45 1.66 -11.51 6.12
C SER A 45 1.53 -10.59 7.34
N GLY A 46 1.19 -9.31 7.13
CA GLY A 46 1.20 -8.28 8.15
C GLY A 46 2.58 -7.65 8.38
N GLU A 47 3.59 -8.09 7.65
CA GLU A 47 4.94 -7.50 7.65
C GLU A 47 5.03 -6.35 6.66
N ASP A 48 5.93 -5.40 6.93
CA ASP A 48 6.16 -4.25 6.07
C ASP A 48 7.40 -4.37 5.18
N TYR A 49 7.24 -4.05 3.90
CA TYR A 49 8.29 -4.14 2.89
C TYR A 49 8.38 -2.87 2.03
N LEU A 50 9.55 -2.65 1.44
CA LEU A 50 9.78 -1.53 0.52
C LEU A 50 9.63 -1.98 -0.94
N TYR A 51 8.80 -1.24 -1.67
CA TYR A 51 8.55 -1.48 -3.09
C TYR A 51 8.71 -0.20 -3.91
N PRO A 52 9.01 -0.28 -5.22
CA PRO A 52 8.99 0.89 -6.09
C PRO A 52 7.63 1.59 -6.09
N THR A 53 7.63 2.91 -5.94
CA THR A 53 6.44 3.78 -6.02
C THR A 53 5.61 3.55 -7.29
N THR A 54 6.28 3.23 -8.41
CA THR A 54 5.67 3.02 -9.73
C THR A 54 4.70 1.85 -9.82
N LEU A 55 4.75 0.92 -8.85
CA LEU A 55 3.84 -0.22 -8.79
C LEU A 55 2.46 0.16 -8.23
N PHE A 56 2.31 1.37 -7.69
CA PHE A 56 1.15 1.76 -6.91
C PHE A 56 0.55 3.09 -7.35
N ILE A 57 -0.74 3.25 -7.05
CA ILE A 57 -1.45 4.53 -7.10
C ILE A 57 -2.08 4.81 -5.74
N GLU A 58 -2.14 6.08 -5.33
CA GLU A 58 -2.77 6.47 -4.07
C GLU A 58 -4.30 6.27 -4.14
N ALA A 59 -4.85 5.58 -3.14
CA ALA A 59 -6.26 5.31 -3.02
C ALA A 59 -6.92 6.34 -2.10
N ASN A 60 -7.14 7.55 -2.63
CA ASN A 60 -7.72 8.68 -1.92
C ASN A 60 -9.25 8.54 -1.74
N PHE A 61 -9.67 7.50 -1.01
CA PHE A 61 -11.07 7.26 -0.71
C PHE A 61 -11.59 8.20 0.38
N PRO A 62 -12.91 8.46 0.43
CA PRO A 62 -13.54 9.07 1.59
C PRO A 62 -13.25 8.28 2.87
N LYS A 63 -13.15 8.96 4.00
CA LYS A 63 -12.80 8.36 5.29
C LYS A 63 -13.67 7.15 5.66
N SER A 64 -14.97 7.19 5.36
CA SER A 64 -15.89 6.08 5.61
C SER A 64 -15.51 4.80 4.84
N VAL A 65 -15.05 4.94 3.60
CA VAL A 65 -14.58 3.82 2.77
C VAL A 65 -13.26 3.29 3.30
N GLN A 66 -12.32 4.16 3.68
CA GLN A 66 -11.05 3.74 4.28
C GLN A 66 -11.28 2.89 5.54
N THR A 67 -12.18 3.34 6.43
CA THR A 67 -12.55 2.60 7.63
C THR A 67 -13.15 1.23 7.28
N ALA A 68 -14.11 1.18 6.37
CA ALA A 68 -14.73 -0.09 5.97
C ALA A 68 -13.74 -1.08 5.34
N VAL A 69 -12.76 -0.59 4.57
CA VAL A 69 -11.72 -1.44 3.95
C VAL A 69 -10.78 -2.01 5.02
N ILE A 70 -10.32 -1.19 5.97
CA ILE A 70 -9.39 -1.63 7.02
C ILE A 70 -10.05 -2.65 7.95
N GLU A 71 -11.33 -2.48 8.27
CA GLU A 71 -12.10 -3.39 9.13
C GLU A 71 -12.49 -4.71 8.44
N ALA A 72 -12.35 -4.81 7.12
CA ALA A 72 -12.68 -6.03 6.37
C ALA A 72 -11.59 -7.12 6.43
N THR A 73 -10.46 -6.83 7.07
CA THR A 73 -9.25 -7.66 7.12
C THR A 73 -9.21 -8.59 8.32
#